data_AF-A0A4R4V841-F1
#
_entry.id   AF-A0A4R4V841-F1
#
_cell.length_a   1.000
_cell.length_b   1.000
_cell.length_c   1.000
_cell.angle_alpha   90.00
_cell.angle_beta   90.00
_cell.angle_gamma   90.00
#
_symmetry.space_group_name_H-M   'P 1'
#
loop_
_entity.id
_entity.type
_entity.pdbx_description
1 polymer ?
#
loop_
_entity_poly.entity_id
_entity_poly.type
_entity_poly.pdbx_seq_one_letter_code
_entity_poly.pdbx_strand_id
1 'polypeptide(L)'
;MFHVIRNYDRVPDGIVESYRGLDVATVHEANDKKGAMAAAIKPVYPGMRVCGTALTVRSQAGDNLMLHKAIDIVAPGEVLVVDIGGWEG
;
A
#
# COMPACT_ATOMS: atom_id res chain seq x y z
N MET A 1 -2.57 -1.61 -22.84
CA MET A 1 -3.59 -0.56 -22.57
C MET A 1 -3.57 -0.29 -21.08
N PHE A 2 -3.36 0.96 -20.67
CA PHE A 2 -3.36 1.35 -19.26
C PHE A 2 -4.80 1.59 -18.79
N HIS A 3 -5.12 1.19 -17.57
CA HIS A 3 -6.44 1.36 -16.97
C HIS A 3 -6.29 2.13 -15.66
N VAL A 4 -6.96 3.28 -15.56
CA VAL A 4 -6.91 4.15 -14.37
C VAL A 4 -8.31 4.33 -13.83
N ILE A 5 -8.54 3.82 -12.63
CA ILE A 5 -9.78 4.04 -11.88
C ILE A 5 -9.54 5.22 -10.94
N ARG A 6 -10.29 6.30 -11.10
CA ARG A 6 -10.15 7.52 -10.28
C ARG A 6 -11.16 7.61 -9.15
N ASN A 7 -12.27 6.89 -9.26
CA ASN A 7 -13.35 6.89 -8.28
C ASN A 7 -13.36 5.53 -7.60
N TYR A 8 -13.00 5.51 -6.33
CA TYR A 8 -12.98 4.34 -5.48
C TYR A 8 -13.24 4.77 -4.03
N ASP A 9 -13.78 3.86 -3.23
CA ASP A 9 -14.07 4.16 -1.84
C ASP A 9 -12.78 4.17 -1.03
N ARG A 10 -12.59 5.25 -0.27
CA ARG A 10 -11.51 5.34 0.71
C ARG A 10 -11.97 4.81 2.05
N VAL A 11 -11.04 4.24 2.80
CA VAL A 11 -11.31 3.88 4.19
C VAL A 11 -11.58 5.17 4.97
N PRO A 12 -12.67 5.26 5.75
CA PRO A 12 -12.96 6.43 6.57
C PRO A 12 -11.78 6.82 7.46
N ASP A 13 -11.47 8.12 7.54
CA ASP A 13 -10.29 8.62 8.25
C ASP A 13 -10.26 8.18 9.71
N GLY A 14 -11.41 8.12 10.40
CA GLY A 14 -11.48 7.65 11.78
C GLY A 14 -11.01 6.20 11.97
N ILE A 15 -11.22 5.34 10.96
CA ILE A 15 -10.70 3.97 10.99
C ILE A 15 -9.18 4.01 10.80
N VAL A 16 -8.68 4.75 9.81
CA VAL A 16 -7.23 4.89 9.58
C VAL A 16 -6.51 5.42 10.82
N GLU A 17 -7.03 6.46 11.46
CA GLU A 17 -6.44 7.05 12.65
C GLU A 17 -6.42 6.09 13.84
N SER A 18 -7.47 5.26 14.02
CA SER A 18 -7.48 4.25 15.08
C SER A 18 -6.40 3.18 14.91
N TYR A 19 -5.88 2.97 13.69
CA TYR A 19 -4.82 2.01 13.41
C TYR A 19 -3.41 2.62 13.45
N ARG A 20 -3.29 3.95 13.31
CA ARG A 20 -2.00 4.65 13.15
C ARG A 20 -1.00 4.39 14.28
N GLY A 21 -1.50 4.18 15.50
CA GLY A 21 -0.68 3.91 16.70
C GLY A 21 -0.49 2.43 17.03
N LEU A 22 -1.09 1.50 16.27
CA LEU A 22 -1.02 0.07 16.55
C LEU A 22 0.23 -0.56 15.92
N ASP A 23 0.79 -1.57 16.59
CA ASP A 23 1.84 -2.39 15.99
C ASP A 23 1.26 -3.37 14.96
N VAL A 24 1.99 -3.58 13.87
CA VAL A 24 1.59 -4.47 12.76
C VAL A 24 1.34 -5.89 13.25
N ALA A 25 2.13 -6.38 14.21
CA ALA A 25 1.95 -7.70 14.81
C ALA A 25 0.60 -7.83 15.54
N THR A 26 0.20 -6.80 16.30
CA THR A 26 -1.09 -6.77 16.99
C THR A 26 -2.25 -6.79 16.00
N VAL A 27 -2.17 -5.99 14.93
CA VAL A 27 -3.19 -5.97 13.88
C VAL A 27 -3.29 -7.33 13.17
N HIS A 28 -2.15 -7.98 12.90
CA HIS A 28 -2.11 -9.29 12.27
C HIS A 28 -2.76 -10.38 13.13
N GLU A 29 -2.45 -10.43 14.41
CA GLU A 29 -3.05 -11.39 15.36
C GLU A 29 -4.56 -11.17 15.50
N ALA A 30 -5.00 -9.91 15.60
CA ALA A 30 -6.42 -9.57 15.65
C ALA A 30 -7.18 -9.91 14.36
N ASN A 31 -6.47 -9.98 13.22
CA ASN A 31 -7.03 -10.33 11.91
C ASN A 31 -6.82 -11.81 11.56
N ASP A 32 -6.96 -12.71 12.54
CA ASP A 32 -6.81 -14.17 12.39
C ASP A 32 -5.49 -14.59 11.70
N LYS A 33 -4.42 -13.83 11.91
CA LYS A 33 -3.11 -14.05 11.29
C LYS A 33 -3.17 -14.03 9.75
N LYS A 34 -3.98 -13.13 9.19
CA LYS A 34 -4.12 -12.91 7.73
C LYS A 34 -3.74 -11.49 7.33
N GLY A 35 -3.49 -11.31 6.02
CA GLY A 35 -3.27 -10.00 5.41
C GLY A 35 -1.85 -9.43 5.57
N ALA A 36 -0.88 -10.22 6.06
CA ALA A 36 0.51 -9.81 6.08
C ALA A 36 1.12 -9.84 4.66
N MET A 37 1.99 -8.87 4.38
CA MET A 37 2.81 -8.83 3.18
C MET A 37 3.96 -9.86 3.24
N ALA A 38 4.54 -10.19 2.09
CA ALA A 38 5.72 -11.04 2.00
C ALA A 38 6.88 -10.46 2.84
N ALA A 39 7.60 -11.33 3.55
CA ALA A 39 8.70 -10.93 4.43
C ALA A 39 9.86 -10.22 3.70
N ALA A 40 9.94 -10.35 2.38
CA ALA A 40 10.90 -9.65 1.52
C ALA A 40 10.63 -8.14 1.42
N ILE A 41 9.40 -7.68 1.67
CA ILE A 41 9.07 -6.24 1.72
C ILE A 41 9.57 -5.68 3.06
N LYS A 42 10.58 -4.81 3.00
CA LYS A 42 11.25 -4.23 4.18
C LYS A 42 11.15 -2.69 4.18
N PRO A 43 11.13 -2.06 5.37
CA PRO A 43 11.27 -0.61 5.46
C PRO A 43 12.64 -0.18 4.93
N VAL A 44 12.68 0.98 4.25
CA VAL A 44 13.91 1.52 3.67
C VAL A 44 14.86 2.06 4.75
N TYR A 45 14.32 2.51 5.89
CA TYR A 45 15.10 2.98 7.03
C TYR A 45 14.47 2.57 8.37
N PRO A 46 15.26 2.46 9.46
CA PRO A 46 14.73 2.10 10.77
C PRO A 46 13.65 3.06 11.26
N GLY A 47 12.58 2.51 11.84
CA GLY A 47 11.47 3.30 12.37
C GLY A 47 10.46 3.79 11.33
N MET A 48 10.67 3.53 10.03
CA MET A 48 9.69 3.83 8.99
C MET A 48 8.38 3.06 9.22
N ARG A 49 7.25 3.79 9.23
CA ARG A 49 5.90 3.22 9.34
C ARG A 49 4.97 3.96 8.40
N VAL A 50 3.98 3.25 7.84
CA VAL A 50 2.92 3.82 7.01
C VAL A 50 1.57 3.21 7.42
N CYS A 51 0.52 4.03 7.42
CA CYS A 51 -0.85 3.61 7.68
C CYS A 51 -1.78 4.56 6.90
N GLY A 52 -2.63 3.98 6.06
CA GLY A 52 -3.49 4.72 5.15
C GLY A 52 -4.30 3.81 4.23
N THR A 53 -5.23 4.40 3.48
CA THR A 53 -5.99 3.69 2.43
C THR A 53 -5.03 3.31 1.29
N ALA A 54 -5.11 2.08 0.78
CA ALA A 54 -4.27 1.63 -0.32
C ALA A 54 -4.75 2.22 -1.66
N LEU A 55 -3.87 2.94 -2.37
CA LEU A 55 -3.98 3.19 -3.80
C LEU A 55 -3.11 2.17 -4.54
N THR A 56 -3.75 1.30 -5.31
CA THR A 56 -3.07 0.15 -5.92
C THR A 56 -2.54 0.47 -7.31
N VAL A 57 -1.36 -0.07 -7.61
CA VAL A 57 -0.70 0.04 -8.91
C VAL A 57 -0.30 -1.35 -9.35
N ARG A 58 -0.67 -1.73 -10.58
CA ARG A 58 -0.12 -2.91 -11.24
C ARG A 58 0.79 -2.45 -12.38
N SER A 59 2.05 -2.86 -12.34
CA SER A 59 3.04 -2.57 -13.38
C SER A 59 3.73 -3.84 -13.85
N GLN A 60 4.59 -3.73 -14.86
CA GLN A 60 5.52 -4.77 -15.25
C GLN A 60 6.91 -4.46 -14.67
N ALA A 61 7.71 -5.50 -14.42
CA ALA A 61 9.11 -5.32 -14.05
C ALA A 61 9.85 -4.49 -15.11
N GLY A 62 10.61 -3.47 -14.68
CA GLY A 62 11.31 -2.55 -15.56
C GLY A 62 10.47 -1.40 -16.14
N ASP A 63 9.15 -1.36 -15.91
CA ASP A 63 8.27 -0.26 -16.30
C ASP A 63 7.76 0.51 -15.07
N ASN A 64 7.97 1.84 -15.05
CA ASN A 64 7.55 2.72 -13.97
C ASN A 64 6.48 3.75 -14.38
N LEU A 65 5.92 3.67 -15.60
CA LEU A 65 4.98 4.67 -16.10
C LEU A 65 3.73 4.79 -15.21
N MET A 66 3.16 3.66 -14.80
CA MET A 66 1.99 3.64 -13.93
C MET A 66 2.28 4.07 -12.49
N LEU A 67 3.54 3.92 -12.04
CA LEU A 67 3.97 4.43 -10.74
C LEU A 67 3.99 5.97 -10.73
N HIS A 68 4.59 6.58 -11.76
CA HIS A 68 4.53 8.04 -11.94
C HIS A 68 3.09 8.52 -12.02
N LYS A 69 2.24 7.81 -12.76
CA LYS A 69 0.84 8.20 -12.85
C LYS A 69 0.10 8.11 -11.52
N ALA A 70 0.43 7.13 -10.68
CA ALA A 70 -0.15 6.98 -9.35
C ALA A 70 0.27 8.13 -8.43
N ILE A 71 1.52 8.58 -8.51
CA ILE A 71 2.02 9.75 -7.76
C ILE A 71 1.24 11.02 -8.12
N ASP A 72 0.84 11.20 -9.38
CA ASP A 72 0.04 12.37 -9.81
C ASP A 72 -1.37 12.41 -9.20
N ILE A 73 -1.94 11.26 -8.82
CA ILE A 73 -3.35 11.14 -8.44
C ILE A 73 -3.56 10.77 -6.98
N VAL A 74 -2.52 10.32 -6.29
CA VAL A 74 -2.60 9.91 -4.89
C VAL A 74 -3.04 11.08 -4.01
N ALA A 75 -3.99 10.83 -3.12
CA ALA A 75 -4.48 11.82 -2.17
C ALA A 75 -3.65 11.78 -0.87
N PRO A 76 -3.61 12.90 -0.11
CA PRO A 76 -3.01 12.90 1.22
C PRO A 76 -3.61 11.80 2.13
N GLY A 77 -2.72 11.06 2.81
CA GLY A 77 -3.08 9.97 3.71
C GLY A 77 -3.23 8.59 3.05
N GLU A 78 -3.10 8.48 1.73
CA GLU A 78 -3.08 7.19 1.04
C GLU A 78 -1.68 6.56 1.01
N VAL A 79 -1.65 5.24 0.84
CA VAL A 79 -0.43 4.43 0.71
C VAL A 79 -0.41 3.81 -0.68
N LEU A 80 0.63 4.10 -1.46
CA LEU A 80 0.85 3.45 -2.75
C LEU A 80 1.28 1.99 -2.53
N VAL A 81 0.50 1.04 -3.07
CA VAL A 81 0.81 -0.39 -3.04
C VAL A 81 1.03 -0.87 -4.46
N VAL A 82 2.25 -1.28 -4.77
CA VAL A 82 2.68 -1.59 -6.15
C VAL A 82 2.94 -3.09 -6.30
N ASP A 83 2.26 -3.70 -7.26
CA ASP A 83 2.49 -5.08 -7.72
C ASP A 83 3.19 -5.07 -9.09
N ILE A 84 4.31 -5.77 -9.19
CA ILE A 84 5.12 -5.93 -10.42
C ILE A 84 5.04 -7.35 -11.01
N GLY A 85 4.08 -8.16 -10.56
CA GLY A 85 3.83 -9.50 -11.12
C GLY A 85 4.76 -10.59 -10.57
N GLY A 86 5.25 -10.46 -9.34
CA GLY A 86 6.06 -11.48 -8.68
C GLY A 86 7.49 -11.62 -9.23
N TRP A 87 8.05 -10.56 -9.82
CA TRP A 87 9.44 -10.54 -10.27
C TRP A 87 10.40 -10.55 -9.07
N GLU A 88 11.33 -11.51 -9.03
CA GLU A 88 12.29 -11.71 -7.93
C GLU A 88 13.72 -11.25 -8.28
N GLY A 89 13.97 -10.78 -9.51
CA GLY A 89 15.30 -10.46 -10.04
C GLY A 89 15.56 -11.10 -11.40
#